data_AF-A0A127T569-F1
#
_entry.id   AF-A0A127T569-F1
#
_cell.length_a   1.000
_cell.length_b   1.000
_cell.length_c   1.000
_cell.angle_alpha   90.00
_cell.angle_beta   90.00
_cell.angle_gamma   90.00
#
_symmetry.space_group_name_H-M   'P 1'
#
loop_
_entity.id
_entity.type
_entity.pdbx_description
1 polymer ?
#
loop_
_entity_poly.entity_id
_entity_poly.type
_entity_poly.pdbx_seq_one_letter_code
_entity_poly.pdbx_strand_id
1 'polypeptide(L)'
;MKVARVYLRVSTDAQDLERQEEIITTAKEAGYYVAGVYREKASGARADRPELLRMIADLQPGEVVIAERIDRISRLPLPEAEKLIASIQDKGARLAVPGIVDLTDLADQAEGVAKVVLESVQAMLLRLALQMARDDYQERRERQRQG
;
A
#
# COMPACT_ATOMS: atom_id res chain seq x y z
N MET A 1 -19.28 7.39 5.69
CA MET A 1 -18.43 6.54 6.55
C MET A 1 -17.21 6.14 5.71
N LYS A 2 -15.98 6.35 6.20
CA LYS A 2 -14.79 5.93 5.45
C LYS A 2 -14.63 4.42 5.59
N VAL A 3 -14.54 3.68 4.50
CA VAL A 3 -14.43 2.22 4.52
C VAL A 3 -13.00 1.85 4.18
N ALA A 4 -12.40 0.95 4.95
CA ALA A 4 -11.04 0.49 4.76
C ALA A 4 -10.91 -1.03 4.68
N ARG A 5 -9.95 -1.48 3.88
CA ARG A 5 -9.45 -2.86 3.87
C ARG A 5 -8.01 -2.86 4.33
N VAL A 6 -7.69 -3.69 5.31
CA VAL A 6 -6.36 -3.74 5.90
C VAL A 6 -5.60 -4.92 5.30
N TYR A 7 -4.41 -4.68 4.75
CA TYR A 7 -3.53 -5.71 4.21
C TYR A 7 -2.28 -5.88 5.07
N LEU A 8 -2.08 -7.11 5.55
CA LEU A 8 -1.05 -7.49 6.50
C LEU A 8 -0.17 -8.57 5.87
N ARG A 9 1.09 -8.23 5.57
CA ARG A 9 2.04 -9.15 4.92
C ARG A 9 3.27 -9.43 5.78
N VAL A 10 3.50 -10.70 6.09
CA VAL A 10 4.70 -11.18 6.80
C VAL A 10 5.54 -12.10 5.91
N SER A 11 6.86 -12.12 6.11
CA SER A 11 7.79 -12.98 5.33
C SER A 11 8.40 -14.13 6.14
N THR A 12 8.31 -14.10 7.47
CA THR A 12 8.76 -15.15 8.41
C THR A 12 7.70 -15.33 9.49
N ASP A 13 7.64 -16.52 10.10
CA ASP A 13 6.68 -16.78 11.17
C ASP A 13 7.11 -16.14 12.49
N ALA A 14 6.10 -15.74 13.25
CA ALA A 14 6.14 -15.34 14.66
C ALA A 14 6.98 -14.09 14.98
N GLN A 15 6.39 -12.92 14.72
CA GLN A 15 6.49 -11.73 15.56
C GLN A 15 5.62 -10.64 14.93
N ASP A 16 4.29 -10.70 15.02
CA ASP A 16 3.47 -9.59 14.46
C ASP A 16 2.00 -9.56 14.90
N LEU A 17 1.50 -10.37 15.85
CA LEU A 17 0.08 -10.27 16.26
C LEU A 17 -0.24 -8.91 16.89
N GLU A 18 0.64 -8.38 17.73
CA GLU A 18 0.46 -7.07 18.37
C GLU A 18 0.46 -5.92 17.35
N ARG A 19 1.40 -5.92 16.40
CA ARG A 19 1.44 -4.91 15.31
C ARG A 19 0.24 -5.00 14.37
N GLN A 20 -0.29 -6.21 14.15
CA GLN A 20 -1.49 -6.42 13.34
C GLN A 20 -2.75 -5.86 14.03
N GLU A 21 -2.85 -5.97 15.36
CA GLU A 21 -3.95 -5.37 16.11
C GLU A 21 -3.81 -3.85 16.21
N GLU A 22 -2.59 -3.34 16.32
CA GLU A 22 -2.32 -1.90 16.39
C GLU A 22 -2.83 -1.18 15.13
N ILE A 23 -2.47 -1.65 13.93
CA ILE A 23 -2.92 -1.00 12.68
C ILE A 23 -4.44 -1.04 12.48
N ILE A 24 -5.11 -2.11 12.92
CA ILE A 24 -6.57 -2.20 12.90
C ILE A 24 -7.18 -1.20 13.88
N THR A 25 -6.59 -1.10 15.07
CA THR A 25 -7.04 -0.19 16.12
C THR A 25 -6.88 1.26 15.67
N THR A 26 -5.70 1.64 15.17
CA THR A 26 -5.43 2.98 14.62
C THR A 26 -6.36 3.31 13.46
N ALA A 27 -6.66 2.37 12.56
CA ALA A 27 -7.63 2.60 11.49
C ALA A 27 -9.03 2.92 12.04
N LYS A 28 -9.50 2.18 13.05
CA LYS A 28 -10.79 2.44 13.69
C LYS A 28 -10.80 3.79 14.42
N GLU A 29 -9.73 4.13 15.13
CA GLU A 29 -9.56 5.42 15.83
C GLU A 29 -9.54 6.60 14.84
N ALA A 30 -8.99 6.41 13.65
CA ALA A 30 -9.04 7.37 12.56
C ALA A 30 -10.42 7.45 11.86
N GLY A 31 -11.43 6.73 12.37
CA GLY A 31 -12.81 6.79 11.89
C GLY A 31 -13.11 5.88 10.69
N TYR A 32 -12.23 4.92 10.38
CA TYR A 32 -12.49 3.94 9.34
C TYR A 32 -13.34 2.77 9.85
N TYR A 33 -14.32 2.37 9.04
CA TYR A 33 -14.94 1.06 9.15
C TYR A 33 -14.07 0.04 8.42
N VAL A 34 -13.46 -0.89 9.17
CA VAL A 34 -12.63 -1.95 8.61
C VAL A 34 -13.55 -3.05 8.05
N ALA A 35 -13.75 -3.06 6.73
CA ALA A 35 -14.61 -4.02 6.02
C ALA A 35 -13.95 -5.40 5.83
N GLY A 36 -12.62 -5.47 5.92
CA GLY A 36 -11.89 -6.73 5.79
C GLY A 36 -10.43 -6.62 6.18
N VAL A 37 -9.89 -7.71 6.69
CA VAL A 37 -8.47 -7.85 7.04
C VAL A 37 -7.89 -9.02 6.27
N TYR A 38 -6.85 -8.77 5.48
CA TYR A 38 -6.23 -9.71 4.56
C TYR A 38 -4.84 -10.03 5.05
N ARG A 39 -4.63 -11.26 5.53
CA ARG A 39 -3.38 -11.70 6.15
C ARG A 39 -2.65 -12.63 5.23
N GLU A 40 -1.41 -12.30 4.90
CA GLU A 40 -0.64 -13.04 3.92
C GLU A 40 0.78 -13.33 4.39
N LYS A 41 1.15 -14.61 4.32
CA LYS A 41 2.54 -15.05 4.49
C LYS A 41 3.19 -15.22 3.13
N ALA A 42 3.75 -14.15 2.60
CA ALA A 42 4.37 -14.13 1.29
C ALA A 42 5.50 -13.10 1.20
N SER A 43 6.43 -13.32 0.26
CA SER A 43 7.39 -12.29 -0.11
C SER A 43 6.70 -11.18 -0.90
N GLY A 44 6.91 -9.91 -0.52
CA GLY A 44 6.46 -8.76 -1.32
C GLY A 44 7.15 -8.64 -2.69
N ALA A 45 8.16 -9.46 -2.98
CA ALA A 45 8.80 -9.55 -4.30
C ALA A 45 8.07 -10.50 -5.27
N ARG A 46 6.91 -11.05 -4.86
CA ARG A 46 6.05 -11.90 -5.69
C ARG A 46 4.76 -11.17 -6.08
N ALA A 47 4.32 -11.37 -7.30
CA ALA A 47 3.06 -10.82 -7.81
C ALA A 47 1.86 -11.73 -7.53
N ASP A 48 2.08 -13.05 -7.50
CA ASP A 48 1.08 -14.10 -7.23
C ASP A 48 0.83 -14.25 -5.72
N ARG A 49 0.08 -13.28 -5.21
CA ARG A 49 -0.28 -13.13 -3.80
C ARG A 49 -1.80 -13.25 -3.62
N PRO A 50 -2.33 -14.44 -3.29
CA PRO A 50 -3.76 -14.71 -3.33
C PRO A 50 -4.59 -13.79 -2.43
N GLU A 51 -4.10 -13.44 -1.25
CA GLU A 51 -4.84 -12.59 -0.31
C GLU A 51 -4.82 -11.12 -0.74
N LEU A 52 -3.72 -10.67 -1.33
CA LEU A 52 -3.67 -9.34 -1.94
C LEU A 52 -4.63 -9.25 -3.14
N LEU A 53 -4.60 -10.24 -4.02
CA LEU A 53 -5.47 -10.31 -5.19
C LEU A 53 -6.94 -10.40 -4.78
N ARG A 54 -7.26 -11.16 -3.72
CA ARG A 54 -8.60 -11.24 -3.13
C ARG A 54 -9.04 -9.87 -2.59
N MET A 55 -8.17 -9.17 -1.88
CA MET A 55 -8.46 -7.81 -1.42
C MET A 55 -8.79 -6.87 -2.58
N ILE A 56 -7.94 -6.87 -3.62
CA ILE A 56 -8.15 -6.01 -4.80
C ILE A 56 -9.46 -6.36 -5.50
N ALA A 57 -9.82 -7.64 -5.57
CA ALA A 57 -11.08 -8.08 -6.14
C ALA A 57 -12.29 -7.57 -5.34
N ASP A 58 -12.20 -7.57 -4.01
CA ASP A 58 -13.28 -7.14 -3.13
C ASP A 58 -13.44 -5.61 -3.05
N LEU A 59 -12.41 -4.83 -3.43
CA LEU A 59 -12.41 -3.36 -3.34
C LEU A 59 -13.61 -2.73 -4.05
N GLN A 60 -14.20 -1.75 -3.38
CA GLN A 60 -15.25 -0.89 -3.92
C GLN A 60 -14.73 0.55 -4.11
N PRO A 61 -15.32 1.33 -5.04
CA PRO A 61 -14.97 2.73 -5.22
C PRO A 61 -15.11 3.54 -3.92
N GLY A 62 -14.11 4.37 -3.63
CA GLY A 62 -14.04 5.18 -2.41
C GLY A 62 -13.51 4.45 -1.18
N GLU A 63 -13.20 3.15 -1.27
CA GLU A 63 -12.53 2.43 -0.18
C GLU A 63 -11.04 2.76 -0.09
N VAL A 64 -10.47 2.55 1.09
CA VAL A 64 -9.05 2.80 1.37
C VAL A 64 -8.34 1.49 1.71
N VAL A 65 -7.24 1.22 1.04
CA VAL A 65 -6.31 0.14 1.39
C VAL A 65 -5.33 0.67 2.44
N ILE A 66 -5.31 0.05 3.62
CA ILE A 66 -4.40 0.38 4.70
C ILE A 66 -3.32 -0.70 4.79
N ALA A 67 -2.06 -0.29 4.83
CA ALA A 67 -0.94 -1.16 5.12
C ALA A 67 0.09 -0.45 6.00
N GLU A 68 0.83 -1.21 6.79
CA GLU A 68 1.82 -0.69 7.76
C GLU A 68 2.89 0.17 7.07
N ARG A 69 3.32 -0.26 5.87
CA ARG A 69 4.36 0.38 5.06
C ARG A 69 4.24 -0.04 3.60
N ILE A 70 4.87 0.70 2.70
CA ILE A 70 4.79 0.45 1.26
C ILE A 70 5.49 -0.86 0.87
N ASP A 71 6.51 -1.30 1.61
CA ASP A 71 7.18 -2.59 1.41
C ASP A 71 6.27 -3.78 1.74
N ARG A 72 5.17 -3.57 2.48
CA ARG A 72 4.12 -4.57 2.67
C ARG A 72 3.32 -4.74 1.40
N ILE A 73 2.94 -3.64 0.74
CA ILE A 73 2.21 -3.65 -0.52
C ILE A 73 3.07 -4.25 -1.64
N SER A 74 4.30 -3.79 -1.86
CA SER A 74 5.14 -4.30 -2.95
C SER A 74 6.63 -4.11 -2.70
N ARG A 75 7.42 -5.06 -3.22
CA ARG A 75 8.87 -4.98 -3.42
C ARG A 75 9.23 -5.46 -4.83
N LEU A 76 8.27 -5.42 -5.74
CA LEU A 76 8.45 -5.76 -7.15
C LEU A 76 9.33 -4.70 -7.82
N PRO A 77 9.90 -4.99 -9.00
CA PRO A 77 10.49 -3.93 -9.81
C PRO A 77 9.42 -2.87 -10.13
N LEU A 78 9.86 -1.63 -10.35
CA LEU A 78 8.98 -0.47 -10.41
C LEU A 78 7.83 -0.64 -11.43
N PRO A 79 8.05 -1.11 -12.68
CA PRO A 79 6.97 -1.26 -13.65
C PRO A 79 5.86 -2.23 -13.17
N GLU A 80 6.21 -3.32 -12.50
CA GLU A 80 5.24 -4.26 -11.95
C GLU A 80 4.57 -3.74 -10.68
N ALA A 81 5.30 -2.99 -9.85
CA ALA A 81 4.75 -2.35 -8.68
C ALA A 81 3.72 -1.27 -9.06
N GLU A 82 4.00 -0.47 -10.10
CA GLU A 82 3.06 0.50 -10.64
C GLU A 82 1.79 -0.17 -11.17
N LYS A 83 1.90 -1.28 -11.90
CA LYS A 83 0.73 -2.06 -12.35
C LYS A 83 -0.13 -2.54 -11.19
N LEU A 84 0.51 -2.98 -10.10
CA LEU A 84 -0.21 -3.38 -8.89
C LEU A 84 -0.98 -2.20 -8.27
N ILE A 85 -0.33 -1.04 -8.14
CA ILE A 85 -0.99 0.16 -7.62
C ILE A 85 -2.14 0.60 -8.54
N ALA A 86 -1.91 0.59 -9.85
CA ALA A 86 -2.94 0.91 -10.83
C ALA A 86 -4.15 -0.01 -10.66
N SER A 87 -3.97 -1.31 -10.41
CA SER A 87 -5.10 -2.23 -10.16
C SER A 87 -5.94 -1.89 -8.93
N ILE A 88 -5.36 -1.23 -7.92
CA ILE A 88 -6.09 -0.69 -6.75
C ILE A 88 -6.83 0.59 -7.15
N GLN A 89 -6.14 1.51 -7.84
CA GLN A 89 -6.70 2.79 -8.27
C GLN A 89 -7.83 2.62 -9.29
N ASP A 90 -7.75 1.63 -10.18
CA ASP A 90 -8.78 1.27 -11.17
C ASP A 90 -10.08 0.81 -10.51
N LYS A 91 -10.02 0.32 -9.25
CA LYS A 91 -11.21 0.04 -8.43
C LYS A 91 -11.84 1.30 -7.83
N GLY A 92 -11.25 2.47 -8.06
CA GLY A 92 -11.61 3.72 -7.39
C GLY A 92 -11.17 3.77 -5.93
N ALA A 93 -10.23 2.91 -5.53
CA ALA A 93 -9.73 2.85 -4.16
C ALA A 93 -8.43 3.65 -4.00
N ARG A 94 -8.15 4.07 -2.77
CA ARG A 94 -6.95 4.84 -2.40
C ARG A 94 -6.03 4.01 -1.52
N LEU A 95 -4.73 4.36 -1.47
CA LEU A 95 -3.78 3.76 -0.53
C LEU A 95 -3.51 4.74 0.61
N ALA A 96 -3.71 4.28 1.85
CA ALA A 96 -3.26 4.97 3.05
C ALA A 96 -2.11 4.17 3.68
N VAL A 97 -0.89 4.65 3.43
CA VAL A 97 0.34 4.02 3.90
C VAL A 97 1.18 5.07 4.62
N PRO A 98 1.65 4.80 5.85
CA PRO A 98 2.54 5.71 6.57
C PRO A 98 3.76 6.13 5.75
N GLY A 99 4.08 7.42 5.77
CA GLY A 99 5.21 8.01 5.03
C GLY A 99 4.90 8.38 3.57
N ILE A 100 3.72 8.05 3.05
CA ILE A 100 3.25 8.54 1.74
C ILE A 100 2.24 9.66 1.98
N VAL A 101 2.51 10.83 1.42
CA VAL A 101 1.57 11.94 1.42
C VAL A 101 0.44 11.61 0.45
N ASP A 102 -0.81 11.72 0.91
CA ASP A 102 -1.99 11.63 0.06
C ASP A 102 -2.46 13.04 -0.30
N LEU A 103 -2.20 13.44 -1.54
CA LEU A 103 -2.60 14.72 -2.11
C LEU A 103 -3.96 14.63 -2.83
N THR A 104 -4.64 13.48 -2.81
CA THR A 104 -5.85 13.26 -3.61
C THR A 104 -6.95 14.25 -3.26
N ASP A 105 -7.21 14.48 -1.97
CA ASP A 105 -8.24 15.43 -1.53
C ASP A 105 -7.91 16.88 -1.93
N LEU A 106 -6.63 17.24 -2.02
CA LEU A 106 -6.18 18.56 -2.46
C LEU A 106 -6.26 18.69 -3.99
N ALA A 107 -5.91 17.64 -4.72
CA ALA A 107 -6.02 17.57 -6.17
C ALA A 107 -7.48 17.63 -6.63
N ASP A 108 -8.39 16.99 -5.90
CA ASP A 108 -9.84 17.00 -6.16
C ASP A 108 -10.45 18.41 -6.01
N GLN A 109 -9.86 19.27 -5.18
CA GLN A 109 -10.29 20.66 -4.96
C GLN A 109 -9.58 21.67 -5.89
N ALA A 110 -8.57 21.23 -6.63
CA ALA A 110 -7.80 22.08 -7.52
C ALA A 110 -8.37 22.05 -8.95
N GLU A 111 -8.11 23.11 -9.71
CA GLU A 111 -8.50 23.22 -11.11
C GLU A 111 -7.30 23.60 -12.01
N GLY A 112 -7.45 23.33 -13.31
CA GLY A 112 -6.47 23.69 -14.32
C GLY A 112 -5.07 23.12 -14.04
N VAL A 113 -4.05 23.98 -14.15
CA VAL A 113 -2.64 23.59 -13.99
C VAL A 113 -2.35 23.05 -12.58
N ALA A 114 -2.99 23.60 -11.54
CA ALA A 114 -2.74 23.18 -10.17
C ALA A 114 -3.12 21.70 -9.95
N LYS A 115 -4.25 21.28 -10.51
CA LYS A 115 -4.68 19.87 -10.46
C LYS A 115 -3.67 18.94 -11.13
N VAL A 116 -3.25 19.29 -12.36
CA VAL A 116 -2.26 18.51 -13.13
C VAL A 116 -0.95 18.36 -12.36
N VAL A 117 -0.48 19.43 -11.71
CA VAL A 117 0.73 19.41 -10.89
C VAL A 117 0.56 18.50 -9.67
N LEU A 118 -0.54 18.62 -8.94
CA LEU A 118 -0.80 17.81 -7.74
C LEU A 118 -0.89 16.31 -8.05
N GLU A 119 -1.59 15.94 -9.12
CA GLU A 119 -1.67 14.55 -9.59
C GLU A 119 -0.29 14.02 -10.00
N SER A 120 0.51 14.84 -10.70
CA SER A 120 1.87 14.48 -11.11
C SER A 120 2.81 14.29 -9.90
N VAL A 121 2.72 15.17 -8.90
CA VAL A 121 3.50 15.08 -7.66
C VAL A 121 3.08 13.84 -6.87
N GLN A 122 1.78 13.56 -6.74
CA GLN A 122 1.28 12.35 -6.09
C GLN A 122 1.86 11.08 -6.73
N ALA A 123 1.79 11.00 -8.07
CA ALA A 123 2.34 9.87 -8.82
C ALA A 123 3.86 9.74 -8.61
N MET A 124 4.59 10.86 -8.61
CA MET A 124 6.03 10.86 -8.36
C MET A 124 6.38 10.39 -6.94
N LEU A 125 5.70 10.89 -5.91
CA LEU A 125 5.92 10.48 -4.51
C LEU A 125 5.67 8.98 -4.32
N LEU A 126 4.62 8.46 -4.94
CA LEU A 126 4.30 7.04 -4.89
C LEU A 126 5.36 6.18 -5.59
N ARG A 127 5.83 6.61 -6.78
CA ARG A 127 6.93 5.94 -7.48
C ARG A 127 8.22 5.92 -6.65
N LEU A 128 8.57 7.03 -6.02
CA LEU A 128 9.75 7.11 -5.14
C LEU A 128 9.61 6.16 -3.96
N ALA A 129 8.47 6.12 -3.29
CA ALA A 129 8.23 5.21 -2.17
C ALA A 129 8.34 3.73 -2.58
N LEU A 130 7.80 3.37 -3.76
CA LEU A 130 7.92 2.02 -4.32
C LEU A 130 9.38 1.67 -4.64
N GLN A 131 10.13 2.60 -5.26
CA GLN A 131 11.53 2.40 -5.58
C GLN A 131 12.37 2.22 -4.32
N MET A 132 12.18 3.06 -3.30
CA MET A 132 12.89 2.95 -2.02
C MET A 132 12.63 1.59 -1.35
N ALA A 133 11.38 1.11 -1.33
CA ALA A 133 11.07 -0.20 -0.77
C ALA A 133 11.73 -1.37 -1.54
N ARG A 134 11.95 -1.19 -2.84
CA ARG A 134 12.68 -2.15 -3.67
C ARG A 134 14.18 -2.11 -3.37
N ASP A 135 14.78 -0.92 -3.31
CA ASP A 135 16.20 -0.74 -3.05
C ASP A 135 16.56 -1.29 -1.65
N ASP A 136 15.78 -0.92 -0.62
CA ASP A 136 15.91 -1.46 0.74
C ASP A 136 15.84 -2.99 0.80
N TYR A 137 15.04 -3.59 -0.08
CA TYR A 137 14.93 -5.04 -0.19
C TYR A 137 16.16 -5.66 -0.84
N GLN A 138 16.67 -5.05 -1.91
CA GLN A 138 17.87 -5.51 -2.60
C GLN A 138 19.10 -5.41 -1.69
N GLU A 139 19.30 -4.28 -1.02
CA GLU A 139 20.41 -4.09 -0.08
C GLU A 139 20.39 -5.11 1.08
N ARG A 140 19.20 -5.39 1.63
CA ARG A 140 19.06 -6.42 2.68
C ARG A 140 19.40 -7.82 2.17
N ARG A 141 19.01 -8.15 0.94
CA ARG A 141 19.31 -9.44 0.32
C ARG A 141 20.79 -9.60 -0.04
N GLU A 142 21.44 -8.53 -0.45
CA GLU A 142 22.88 -8.52 -0.73
C GLU A 142 23.68 -8.71 0.54
N ARG A 143 23.33 -8.00 1.63
CA ARG A 143 23.96 -8.20 2.95
C ARG A 143 23.83 -9.64 3.46
N GLN A 144 22.65 -10.25 3.29
CA GLN A 144 22.42 -11.67 3.63
C GLN A 144 23.18 -12.67 2.75
N ARG A 145 23.66 -12.25 1.57
CA ARG A 145 24.49 -13.12 0.70
C ARG A 145 25.97 -12.99 1.00
N GLN A 146 26.38 -11.89 1.61
CA GLN A 146 27.77 -11.59 1.98
C GLN A 146 28.14 -12.07 3.39
N GLY A 147 27.15 -12.54 4.19
CA GLY A 147 27.30 -13.10 5.53
C GLY A 147 26.11 -13.97 5.90
#